data_AF-A0A840R3H6-F1
#
_entry.id   AF-A0A840R3H6-F1
#
_cell.length_a   1.000
_cell.length_b   1.000
_cell.length_c   1.000
_cell.angle_alpha   90.00
_cell.angle_beta   90.00
_cell.angle_gamma   90.00
#
_symmetry.space_group_name_H-M   'P 1'
#
loop_
_entity.id
_entity.type
_entity.pdbx_description
1 polymer ?
#
loop_
_entity_poly.entity_id
_entity_poly.type
_entity_poly.pdbx_seq_one_letter_code
_entity_poly.pdbx_strand_id
1 'polypeptide(L)'
;MKKLNALVLALALSSSGAPVVAQVGGVDAARFDELTTKLNLSDPQQQKVKVLMAGFAEDAAKVRAGLIAVQQNIRTANLARLDNAAILRMSSEAGRLSAAHTESLLKTQRDFYALLSAKQKREYNKMRSEALAQQATLPNK
;
A
#
# COMPACT_ATOMS: atom_id res chain seq x y z
N MET A 1 -20.83 -4.46 -17.32
CA MET A 1 -19.90 -3.47 -16.73
C MET A 1 -19.69 -3.79 -15.25
N LYS A 2 -18.67 -4.59 -14.87
CA LYS A 2 -18.44 -5.05 -13.48
C LYS A 2 -16.94 -5.18 -13.12
N LYS A 3 -16.10 -4.22 -13.49
CA LYS A 3 -14.65 -4.26 -13.18
C LYS A 3 -14.07 -2.97 -12.56
N LEU A 4 -14.91 -1.96 -12.31
CA LEU A 4 -14.48 -0.60 -11.94
C LEU A 4 -14.22 -0.36 -10.43
N ASN A 5 -14.54 -1.32 -9.55
CA ASN A 5 -14.54 -1.06 -8.09
C ASN A 5 -13.33 -1.63 -7.34
N ALA A 6 -12.48 -2.45 -7.97
CA ALA A 6 -11.31 -3.02 -7.30
C ALA A 6 -10.19 -1.99 -7.06
N LEU A 7 -10.17 -0.91 -7.86
CA LEU A 7 -9.05 0.03 -7.96
C LEU A 7 -9.11 1.21 -6.97
N VAL A 8 -10.23 1.43 -6.26
CA VAL A 8 -10.26 2.32 -5.08
C VAL A 8 -10.09 1.49 -3.81
N LEU A 9 -10.57 0.24 -3.82
CA LEU A 9 -10.43 -0.78 -2.79
C LEU A 9 -8.98 -0.95 -2.32
N ALA A 10 -8.01 -1.14 -3.22
CA ALA A 10 -6.65 -1.54 -2.82
C ALA A 10 -5.77 -0.44 -2.15
N LEU A 11 -6.22 0.81 -2.03
CA LEU A 11 -5.51 1.92 -1.34
C LEU A 11 -6.09 2.02 0.08
N ALA A 12 -7.34 1.61 0.25
CA ALA A 12 -8.01 1.50 1.53
C ALA A 12 -7.75 0.15 2.26
N LEU A 13 -7.21 -0.87 1.57
CA LEU A 13 -7.24 -2.28 2.02
C LEU A 13 -5.90 -2.97 2.31
N SER A 14 -4.78 -2.27 2.41
CA SER A 14 -3.51 -2.93 2.82
C SER A 14 -3.48 -3.37 4.30
N SER A 15 -4.59 -3.26 5.04
CA SER A 15 -4.70 -3.66 6.45
C SER A 15 -5.39 -5.01 6.69
N SER A 16 -5.80 -5.75 5.65
CA SER A 16 -6.52 -7.03 5.83
C SER A 16 -5.58 -8.25 5.75
N GLY A 17 -4.94 -8.60 6.86
CA GLY A 17 -4.64 -9.97 7.35
C GLY A 17 -4.00 -11.05 6.43
N ALA A 18 -3.75 -10.80 5.15
CA ALA A 18 -3.02 -11.70 4.27
C ALA A 18 -1.52 -11.63 4.61
N PRO A 19 -0.74 -12.71 4.43
CA PRO A 19 0.70 -12.68 4.68
C PRO A 19 1.30 -11.47 3.95
N VAL A 20 1.98 -10.62 4.71
CA VAL A 20 2.47 -9.28 4.32
C VAL A 20 3.13 -9.25 2.94
N VAL A 21 3.71 -10.38 2.49
CA VAL A 21 4.35 -10.53 1.17
C VAL A 21 3.38 -10.42 -0.03
N ALA A 22 2.09 -10.72 0.10
CA ALA A 22 1.14 -10.69 -1.01
C ALA A 22 0.52 -9.30 -1.28
N GLN A 23 0.50 -8.42 -0.27
CA GLN A 23 -0.15 -7.10 -0.35
C GLN A 23 0.80 -5.92 -0.60
N VAL A 24 2.13 -6.16 -0.64
CA VAL A 24 3.11 -5.16 -1.10
C VAL A 24 3.12 -5.12 -2.64
N GLY A 25 1.93 -4.94 -3.22
CA GLY A 25 1.74 -4.60 -4.62
C GLY A 25 1.77 -3.09 -4.72
N GLY A 26 2.76 -2.55 -5.43
CA GLY A 26 2.88 -1.12 -5.69
C GLY A 26 1.60 -0.53 -6.29
N VAL A 27 1.51 0.79 -6.30
CA VAL A 27 0.45 1.47 -7.05
C VAL A 27 0.67 1.19 -8.53
N ASP A 28 -0.14 0.31 -9.12
CA ASP A 28 -0.09 0.00 -10.55
C ASP A 28 -0.33 1.27 -11.39
N ALA A 29 0.37 1.41 -12.51
CA ALA A 29 0.25 2.57 -13.41
C ALA A 29 -1.21 2.86 -13.82
N ALA A 30 -2.01 1.80 -14.03
CA ALA A 30 -3.43 1.91 -14.32
C ALA A 30 -4.24 2.65 -13.23
N ARG A 31 -3.81 2.56 -11.96
CA ARG A 31 -4.42 3.24 -10.81
C ARG A 31 -4.10 4.72 -10.77
N PHE A 32 -2.89 5.06 -11.15
CA PHE A 32 -2.47 6.45 -11.30
C PHE A 32 -3.24 7.13 -12.43
N ASP A 33 -3.40 6.46 -13.58
CA ASP A 33 -4.12 7.01 -14.73
C ASP A 33 -5.61 7.23 -14.41
N GLU A 34 -6.27 6.27 -13.73
CA GLU A 34 -7.67 6.42 -13.34
C GLU A 34 -7.89 7.60 -12.38
N LEU A 35 -7.03 7.75 -11.36
CA LEU A 35 -7.11 8.88 -10.42
C LEU A 35 -6.84 10.21 -11.12
N THR A 36 -5.90 10.23 -12.06
CA THR A 36 -5.56 11.41 -12.86
C THR A 36 -6.76 11.86 -13.69
N THR A 37 -7.42 10.94 -14.39
CA THR A 37 -8.61 11.24 -15.19
C THR A 37 -9.78 11.68 -14.33
N LYS A 38 -10.11 10.94 -13.26
CA LYS A 38 -11.29 11.22 -12.42
C LYS A 38 -11.18 12.53 -11.64
N LEU A 39 -9.98 12.88 -11.19
CA LEU A 39 -9.74 14.13 -10.46
C LEU A 39 -9.35 15.29 -11.38
N ASN A 40 -9.24 15.05 -12.69
CA ASN A 40 -8.79 16.03 -13.68
C ASN A 40 -7.54 16.77 -13.18
N LEU A 41 -6.50 15.99 -12.84
CA LEU A 41 -5.26 16.56 -12.30
C LEU A 41 -4.56 17.40 -13.38
N SER A 42 -4.09 18.59 -13.02
CA SER A 42 -3.29 19.41 -13.94
C SER A 42 -1.91 18.79 -14.18
N ASP A 43 -1.24 19.13 -15.29
CA ASP A 43 0.08 18.57 -15.60
C ASP A 43 1.10 18.73 -14.45
N PRO A 44 1.16 19.89 -13.74
CA PRO A 44 2.01 20.02 -12.57
C PRO A 44 1.61 19.09 -11.41
N GLN A 45 0.32 18.83 -11.20
CA GLN A 45 -0.15 17.88 -10.19
C GLN A 45 0.24 16.46 -10.59
N GLN A 46 0.01 16.08 -11.86
CA GLN A 46 0.36 14.76 -12.38
C GLN A 46 1.85 14.46 -12.20
N GLN A 47 2.73 15.42 -12.52
CA GLN A 47 4.18 15.22 -12.36
C GLN A 47 4.57 15.00 -10.89
N LYS A 48 3.98 15.76 -9.96
CA LYS A 48 4.23 15.58 -8.51
C LYS A 48 3.72 14.23 -8.02
N VAL A 49 2.54 13.81 -8.48
CA VAL A 49 1.99 12.50 -8.10
C VAL A 49 2.84 11.36 -8.69
N LYS A 50 3.34 11.46 -9.92
CA LYS A 50 4.27 10.46 -10.49
C LYS A 50 5.52 10.27 -9.61
N VAL A 51 6.10 11.38 -9.14
CA VAL A 51 7.25 11.33 -8.21
C VAL A 51 6.88 10.66 -6.89
N LEU A 52 5.72 11.00 -6.31
CA LEU A 52 5.23 10.36 -5.08
C LEU A 52 5.04 8.84 -5.27
N MET A 53 4.46 8.42 -6.39
CA MET A 53 4.22 7.00 -6.69
C MET A 53 5.52 6.24 -6.91
N ALA A 54 6.50 6.85 -7.60
CA ALA A 54 7.82 6.25 -7.79
C ALA A 54 8.54 6.05 -6.44
N GLY A 55 8.50 7.05 -5.55
CA GLY A 55 9.07 6.93 -4.21
C GLY A 55 8.41 5.83 -3.38
N PHE A 56 7.08 5.76 -3.38
CA PHE A 56 6.35 4.68 -2.71
C PHE A 56 6.70 3.30 -3.27
N ALA A 57 6.81 3.17 -4.60
CA ALA A 57 7.16 1.91 -5.24
C ALA A 57 8.58 1.46 -4.86
N GLU A 58 9.53 2.38 -4.76
CA GLU A 58 10.90 2.11 -4.30
C GLU A 58 10.92 1.64 -2.84
N ASP A 59 10.21 2.34 -1.95
CA ASP A 59 10.10 1.96 -0.54
C ASP A 59 9.42 0.59 -0.37
N ALA A 60 8.33 0.35 -1.09
CA ALA A 60 7.62 -0.91 -1.09
C ALA A 60 8.52 -2.06 -1.58
N ALA A 61 9.33 -1.84 -2.62
CA ALA A 61 10.29 -2.82 -3.11
C ALA A 61 11.36 -3.16 -2.06
N LYS A 62 11.90 -2.15 -1.36
CA LYS A 62 12.86 -2.35 -0.26
C LYS A 62 12.25 -3.16 0.89
N VAL A 63 11.03 -2.81 1.31
CA VAL A 63 10.33 -3.56 2.36
C VAL A 63 10.09 -5.01 1.94
N ARG A 64 9.61 -5.23 0.71
CA ARG A 64 9.35 -6.57 0.18
C ARG A 64 10.63 -7.42 0.16
N ALA A 65 11.75 -6.85 -0.30
CA ALA A 65 13.04 -7.53 -0.29
C ALA A 65 13.45 -7.91 1.15
N GLY A 66 13.28 -7.01 2.11
CA GLY A 66 13.54 -7.28 3.53
C GLY A 66 12.67 -8.41 4.08
N LEU A 67 11.37 -8.42 3.79
CA LEU A 67 10.46 -9.47 4.25
C LEU A 67 10.80 -10.84 3.64
N ILE A 68 11.19 -10.88 2.37
CA ILE A 68 11.68 -12.11 1.72
C ILE A 68 12.93 -12.62 2.43
N ALA A 69 13.88 -11.73 2.75
CA ALA A 69 15.08 -12.10 3.49
C ALA A 69 14.77 -12.65 4.89
N VAL A 70 13.84 -12.02 5.63
CA VAL A 70 13.39 -12.55 6.93
C VAL A 70 12.74 -13.92 6.78
N GLN A 71 11.88 -14.12 5.79
CA GLN A 71 11.28 -15.43 5.52
C GLN A 71 12.33 -16.48 5.17
N GLN A 72 13.36 -16.12 4.40
CA GLN A 72 14.43 -17.03 4.08
C GLN A 72 15.24 -17.41 5.32
N ASN A 73 15.54 -16.45 6.19
CA ASN A 73 16.20 -16.70 7.48
C ASN A 73 15.39 -17.63 8.38
N ILE A 74 14.07 -17.49 8.41
CA ILE A 74 13.18 -18.40 9.15
C ILE A 74 13.24 -19.81 8.56
N ARG A 75 13.18 -19.95 7.24
CA ARG A 75 13.20 -21.26 6.55
C ARG A 75 14.53 -22.02 6.74
N THR A 76 15.64 -21.31 6.84
CA THR A 76 16.99 -21.91 6.94
C THR A 76 17.54 -21.96 8.37
N ALA A 77 16.78 -21.50 9.37
CA ALA A 77 17.21 -21.51 10.75
C ALA A 77 17.45 -22.95 11.26
N ASN A 78 18.61 -23.18 11.88
CA ASN A 78 18.87 -24.42 12.59
C ASN A 78 18.12 -24.43 13.93
N LEU A 79 17.00 -25.16 13.98
CA LEU A 79 16.11 -25.20 15.14
C LEU A 79 16.79 -25.70 16.43
N ALA A 80 17.84 -26.53 16.32
CA ALA A 80 18.59 -27.01 17.49
C ALA A 80 19.48 -25.92 18.13
N ARG A 81 19.73 -24.82 17.41
CA ARG A 81 20.53 -23.67 17.89
C ARG A 81 19.74 -22.36 17.87
N LEU A 82 18.42 -22.43 17.64
CA LEU A 82 17.57 -21.26 17.59
C LEU A 82 17.28 -20.78 19.01
N ASP A 83 17.93 -19.70 19.42
CA ASP A 83 17.72 -19.09 20.72
C ASP A 83 16.64 -17.99 20.71
N ASN A 84 16.23 -17.57 21.89
CA ASN A 84 15.22 -16.53 22.06
C ASN A 84 15.65 -15.18 21.45
N ALA A 85 16.95 -14.88 21.43
CA ALA A 85 17.48 -13.65 20.85
C ALA A 85 17.34 -13.64 19.32
N ALA A 86 17.60 -14.76 18.65
CA ALA A 86 17.40 -14.92 17.22
C ALA A 86 15.91 -14.85 16.84
N ILE A 87 15.02 -15.48 17.62
CA ILE A 87 13.57 -15.39 17.45
C ILE A 87 13.11 -13.93 17.57
N LEU A 88 13.55 -13.22 18.62
CA LEU A 88 13.19 -11.83 18.85
C LEU A 88 13.68 -10.93 17.71
N ARG A 89 14.91 -11.14 17.22
CA ARG A 89 15.48 -10.37 16.11
C ARG A 89 14.70 -10.57 14.81
N MET A 90 14.38 -11.80 14.43
CA MET A 90 13.63 -12.08 13.19
C MET A 90 12.20 -11.53 13.25
N SER A 91 11.51 -11.73 14.38
CA SER A 91 10.14 -11.21 14.57
C SER A 91 10.10 -9.67 14.62
N SER A 92 11.04 -9.04 15.33
CA SER A 92 11.16 -7.58 15.41
C SER A 92 11.45 -6.97 14.04
N GLU A 93 12.31 -7.60 13.24
CA GLU A 93 12.61 -7.12 11.88
C GLU A 93 11.40 -7.24 10.96
N ALA A 94 10.65 -8.35 11.01
CA ALA A 94 9.39 -8.47 10.27
C ALA A 94 8.37 -7.40 10.68
N GLY A 95 8.24 -7.14 11.98
CA GLY A 95 7.37 -6.10 12.52
C GLY A 95 7.77 -4.70 12.07
N ARG A 96 9.06 -4.37 12.16
CA ARG A 96 9.64 -3.08 11.73
C ARG A 96 9.40 -2.85 10.23
N LEU A 97 9.64 -3.85 9.39
CA LEU A 97 9.41 -3.78 7.95
C LEU A 97 7.93 -3.56 7.62
N SER A 98 7.04 -4.26 8.31
CA SER A 98 5.58 -4.09 8.14
C SER A 98 5.14 -2.68 8.54
N ALA A 99 5.64 -2.16 9.65
CA ALA A 99 5.38 -0.79 10.09
C ALA A 99 5.89 0.24 9.07
N ALA A 100 7.10 0.06 8.55
CA ALA A 100 7.69 0.94 7.54
C ALA A 100 6.86 0.99 6.24
N HIS A 101 6.31 -0.14 5.80
CA HIS A 101 5.40 -0.15 4.65
C HIS A 101 4.12 0.65 4.92
N THR A 102 3.49 0.44 6.08
CA THR A 102 2.29 1.19 6.47
C THR A 102 2.57 2.69 6.57
N GLU A 103 3.72 3.08 7.13
CA GLU A 103 4.14 4.48 7.19
C GLU A 103 4.29 5.10 5.79
N SER A 104 5.03 4.43 4.89
CA SER A 104 5.26 4.92 3.52
C SER A 104 3.93 5.06 2.76
N LEU A 105 3.01 4.11 2.93
CA LEU A 105 1.67 4.19 2.35
C LEU A 105 0.88 5.39 2.89
N LEU A 106 0.79 5.55 4.22
CA LEU A 106 0.02 6.64 4.83
C LEU A 106 0.59 8.02 4.45
N LYS A 107 1.92 8.14 4.45
CA LYS A 107 2.63 9.34 4.01
C LYS A 107 2.29 9.65 2.55
N THR A 108 2.33 8.65 1.68
CA THR A 108 2.01 8.80 0.25
C THR A 108 0.56 9.25 0.04
N GLN A 109 -0.39 8.67 0.77
CA GLN A 109 -1.80 9.07 0.71
C GLN A 109 -2.03 10.50 1.19
N ARG A 110 -1.41 10.88 2.30
CA ARG A 110 -1.45 12.24 2.85
C ARG A 110 -0.88 13.24 1.86
N ASP A 111 0.30 12.95 1.31
CA ASP A 111 1.02 13.85 0.42
C ASP A 111 0.28 13.99 -0.92
N PHE A 112 -0.30 12.89 -1.45
CA PHE A 112 -1.22 12.95 -2.59
C PHE A 112 -2.43 13.85 -2.30
N TYR A 113 -3.09 13.66 -1.16
CA TYR A 113 -4.27 14.47 -0.78
C TYR A 113 -3.92 15.95 -0.66
N ALA A 114 -2.72 16.29 -0.19
CA ALA A 114 -2.25 17.66 -0.08
C ALA A 114 -2.09 18.36 -1.45
N LEU A 115 -1.79 17.61 -2.52
CA LEU A 115 -1.67 18.15 -3.88
C LEU A 115 -3.01 18.54 -4.51
N LEU A 116 -4.12 18.08 -3.95
CA LEU A 116 -5.45 18.31 -4.51
C LEU A 116 -6.02 19.69 -4.12
N SER A 117 -6.72 20.32 -5.06
CA SER A 117 -7.56 21.49 -4.81
C SER A 117 -8.77 21.14 -3.93
N ALA A 118 -9.45 22.14 -3.38
CA ALA A 118 -10.66 21.93 -2.57
C ALA A 118 -11.76 21.15 -3.32
N LYS A 119 -11.94 21.41 -4.63
CA LYS A 119 -12.91 20.68 -5.46
C LYS A 119 -12.49 19.22 -5.62
N GLN A 120 -11.22 18.98 -5.95
CA GLN A 120 -10.67 17.62 -6.12
C GLN A 120 -10.71 16.82 -4.82
N LYS A 121 -10.45 17.44 -3.66
CA LYS A 121 -10.56 16.80 -2.35
C LYS A 121 -11.96 16.30 -2.04
N ARG A 122 -13.00 17.06 -2.40
CA ARG A 122 -14.40 16.64 -2.24
C ARG A 122 -14.71 15.43 -3.11
N GLU A 123 -14.29 15.47 -4.38
CA GLU A 123 -14.49 14.33 -5.29
C GLU A 123 -13.73 13.10 -4.82
N TYR A 124 -12.47 13.26 -4.41
CA TYR A 124 -11.66 12.18 -3.86
C TYR A 124 -12.29 11.55 -2.62
N ASN A 125 -12.80 12.36 -1.69
CA ASN A 125 -13.49 11.85 -0.50
C ASN A 125 -14.76 11.09 -0.88
N LYS A 126 -15.55 11.58 -1.85
CA LYS A 126 -16.73 10.89 -2.36
C LYS A 126 -16.37 9.52 -2.93
N MET A 127 -15.39 9.45 -3.84
CA MET A 127 -14.91 8.19 -4.41
C MET A 127 -14.44 7.21 -3.32
N ARG A 128 -13.72 7.71 -2.32
CA ARG A 128 -13.24 6.90 -1.18
C ARG A 128 -14.40 6.34 -0.36
N SER A 129 -15.40 7.16 -0.03
CA SER A 129 -16.59 6.74 0.69
C SER A 129 -17.40 5.70 -0.09
N GLU A 130 -17.59 5.89 -1.39
CA GLU A 130 -18.29 4.94 -2.26
C GLU A 130 -17.59 3.58 -2.30
N ALA A 131 -16.26 3.59 -2.41
CA ALA A 131 -15.48 2.35 -2.40
C ALA A 131 -15.56 1.58 -1.08
N LEU A 132 -15.56 2.31 0.06
CA LEU A 132 -15.74 1.71 1.38
C LEU A 132 -17.13 1.11 1.55
N ALA A 133 -18.18 1.81 1.07
CA ALA A 133 -19.56 1.32 1.12
C ALA A 133 -19.74 0.04 0.28
N GLN A 134 -19.16 0.00 -0.93
CA GLN A 134 -19.20 -1.19 -1.79
C GLN A 134 -18.51 -2.39 -1.15
N GLN A 135 -17.42 -2.15 -0.43
CA GLN A 135 -16.71 -3.17 0.35
C GLN A 135 -17.58 -3.79 1.44
N ALA A 136 -18.31 -2.96 2.19
CA ALA A 136 -19.22 -3.43 3.25
C ALA A 136 -20.39 -4.27 2.71
N THR A 137 -20.71 -4.15 1.42
CA THR A 137 -21.79 -4.90 0.76
C THR A 137 -21.33 -6.17 0.03
N LEU A 138 -20.03 -6.46 -0.03
CA LEU A 138 -19.52 -7.71 -0.60
C LEU A 138 -19.72 -8.84 0.42
N PRO A 139 -20.37 -9.97 0.05
CA PRO A 139 -20.47 -11.11 0.95
C PRO A 139 -19.06 -11.63 1.25
N ASN A 140 -18.75 -11.80 2.55
CA ASN A 140 -17.54 -12.48 3.00
C ASN A 140 -17.45 -13.82 2.25
N LYS A 141 -16.47 -13.95 1.37
CA LYS A 141 -16.10 -15.21 0.72
C LYS A 141 -14.90 -15.79 1.43
#